data_AF-Q63XF3-F1
#
_entry.id   AF-Q63XF3-F1
#
_cell.length_a   1.000
_cell.length_b   1.000
_cell.length_c   1.000
_cell.angle_alpha   90.00
_cell.angle_beta   90.00
_cell.angle_gamma   90.00
#
_symmetry.space_group_name_H-M   'P 1'
#
loop_
_entity.id
_entity.type
_entity.pdbx_description
1 polymer ?
#
loop_
_entity_poly.entity_id
_entity_poly.type
_entity_poly.pdbx_seq_one_letter_code
_entity_poly.pdbx_strand_id
1 'polypeptide(L)'
;MKTFVAAILVADLMIAGQAAADAIQPNQTAATVKYADVVQLFPNALYPSKHGALTTYDGLHLRGNGFDAVNPAANILLIDGNRALQMCVQDKPTAGCTPGFSVAGITGGTELEVNGIPENFKGFRRIAVATTSGAQGLGTAIPSSAPTVTFSPFGAIWPRVAALIVLVASISLVPIVFRRRVPLSGAPAGTMIRQWQLLLVEPDTNTFSLSRLQLVVWTFVALFAWSYLSIARSVIQMTPTFGDIPGSLAGLLGISVGATVSTLTLNVVKGGKAAGPTSPSFSDFISVGGVVAPDRLQYLLWTVVGAIAYVTLTLSLDPARIQQYIELPTGFLTLSGISAAGYLGARIARSAGPIVSRVTAAPDAETQAVTLTVEGTALSKSGKYLIAYSTNNGYGSAVAITASELQLPIVANVEDQDGSPDLYKKLVIVFKPARGNWFGQQSQKGQFSIINPDGQRADWPF
;
A
#
# COMPACT_ATOMS: atom_id res chain seq x y z
N MET A 1 -5.79 -25.73 16.92
CA MET A 1 -6.30 -24.37 16.69
C MET A 1 -7.45 -24.11 17.68
N LYS A 2 -7.13 -24.10 18.97
CA LYS A 2 -8.05 -23.95 20.12
C LYS A 2 -7.18 -23.58 21.33
N THR A 3 -6.98 -22.29 21.55
CA THR A 3 -6.59 -21.65 22.83
C THR A 3 -6.22 -20.20 22.50
N PHE A 4 -7.06 -19.23 22.86
CA PHE A 4 -6.72 -17.83 23.22
C PHE A 4 -7.99 -16.97 23.29
N VAL A 5 -8.93 -17.30 24.19
CA VAL A 5 -9.92 -16.35 24.71
C VAL A 5 -10.32 -16.80 26.12
N ALA A 6 -9.66 -16.26 27.14
CA ALA A 6 -10.14 -16.24 28.54
C ALA A 6 -9.19 -15.41 29.40
N ALA A 7 -9.56 -14.16 29.71
CA ALA A 7 -9.27 -13.46 30.97
C ALA A 7 -9.69 -11.99 30.84
N ILE A 8 -10.81 -11.62 31.46
CA ILE A 8 -11.14 -10.36 32.17
C ILE A 8 -12.66 -10.39 32.37
N LEU A 9 -13.10 -10.98 33.49
CA LEU A 9 -14.42 -10.76 34.11
C LEU A 9 -14.46 -11.54 35.44
N VAL A 10 -13.93 -10.92 36.48
CA VAL A 10 -14.04 -11.26 37.92
C VAL A 10 -13.86 -9.91 38.62
N ALA A 11 -14.61 -9.45 39.61
CA ALA A 11 -15.90 -9.79 40.19
C ALA A 11 -16.22 -8.58 41.10
N ASP A 12 -17.38 -7.95 40.97
CA ASP A 12 -17.86 -6.96 41.94
C ASP A 12 -18.62 -7.69 43.04
N LEU A 13 -17.95 -7.88 44.19
CA LEU A 13 -18.58 -8.31 45.42
C LEU A 13 -18.58 -7.13 46.40
N MET A 14 -19.77 -6.60 46.67
CA MET A 14 -20.01 -5.60 47.71
C MET A 14 -19.79 -6.21 49.09
N ILE A 15 -18.92 -5.58 49.90
CA ILE A 15 -18.98 -5.69 51.36
C ILE A 15 -18.90 -4.27 51.92
N ALA A 16 -20.03 -3.80 52.46
CA ALA A 16 -20.12 -2.62 53.30
C ALA A 16 -19.68 -3.00 54.71
N GLY A 17 -18.68 -2.30 55.24
CA GLY A 17 -18.25 -2.39 56.64
C GLY A 17 -17.94 -1.00 57.16
N GLN A 18 -18.84 -0.47 57.99
CA GLN A 18 -18.64 0.74 58.78
C GLN A 18 -17.68 0.46 59.93
N ALA A 19 -16.67 1.32 60.11
CA ALA A 19 -15.94 1.44 61.36
C ALA A 19 -15.71 2.93 61.66
N ALA A 20 -16.23 3.37 62.82
CA ALA A 20 -16.04 4.67 63.44
C ALA A 20 -14.56 4.85 63.85
N ALA A 21 -13.90 5.93 63.42
CA ALA A 21 -13.71 7.18 64.15
C ALA A 21 -12.78 7.06 65.38
N ASP A 22 -11.52 7.45 65.18
CA ASP A 22 -10.68 8.07 66.20
C ASP A 22 -10.14 9.39 65.61
N ALA A 23 -10.54 10.50 66.22
CA ALA A 23 -10.21 11.85 65.80
C ALA A 23 -8.87 12.28 66.40
N ILE A 24 -7.84 12.39 65.57
CA ILE A 24 -6.56 13.01 65.92
C ILE A 24 -6.64 14.52 65.62
N GLN A 25 -6.24 15.34 66.58
CA GLN A 25 -6.32 16.81 66.50
C GLN A 25 -5.40 17.39 65.40
N PRO A 26 -5.88 18.35 64.58
CA PRO A 26 -5.06 19.02 63.59
C PRO A 26 -4.46 20.30 64.20
N ASN A 27 -3.19 20.26 64.59
CA ASN A 27 -2.44 21.50 64.83
C ASN A 27 -1.02 21.41 64.29
N GLN A 28 -0.90 20.94 63.05
CA GLN A 28 0.23 21.25 62.18
C GLN A 28 -0.31 22.13 61.06
N THR A 29 0.15 23.37 61.00
CA THR A 29 -0.08 24.27 59.86
C THR A 29 0.46 23.58 58.61
N ALA A 30 -0.43 22.95 57.85
CA ALA A 30 -0.09 22.22 56.64
C ALA A 30 0.61 23.20 55.68
N ALA A 31 1.91 22.98 55.47
CA ALA A 31 2.67 23.74 54.49
C ALA A 31 1.93 23.63 53.15
N THR A 32 1.51 24.77 52.61
CA THR A 32 0.76 24.80 51.34
C THR A 32 1.71 24.37 50.23
N VAL A 33 1.53 23.12 49.77
CA VAL A 33 2.30 22.58 48.65
C VAL A 33 1.99 23.40 47.41
N LYS A 34 3.02 24.03 46.82
CA LYS A 34 2.88 24.78 45.57
C LYS A 34 3.22 23.85 44.42
N TYR A 35 2.20 23.46 43.65
CA TYR A 35 2.38 22.76 42.39
C TYR A 35 2.75 23.75 41.29
N ALA A 36 3.68 23.35 40.43
CA ALA A 36 3.88 24.03 39.17
C ALA A 36 2.72 23.68 38.23
N ASP A 37 2.24 24.67 37.49
CA ASP A 37 1.14 24.49 36.54
C ASP A 37 1.70 23.93 35.23
N VAL A 38 1.47 22.64 34.97
CA VAL A 38 1.90 21.98 33.73
C VAL A 38 0.82 22.16 32.68
N VAL A 39 1.04 23.11 31.77
CA VAL A 39 0.07 23.48 30.74
C VAL A 39 0.12 22.52 29.56
N GLN A 40 1.32 22.06 29.19
CA GLN A 40 1.55 21.28 27.97
C GLN A 40 2.66 20.23 28.19
N LEU A 41 2.52 19.08 27.52
CA LEU A 41 3.44 17.96 27.60
C LEU A 41 3.74 17.44 26.20
N PHE A 42 5.03 17.32 25.85
CA PHE A 42 5.45 16.84 24.53
C PHE A 42 6.72 15.97 24.62
N PRO A 43 6.76 14.81 23.96
CA PRO A 43 5.66 14.11 23.31
C PRO A 43 4.65 13.53 24.33
N ASN A 44 3.44 13.23 23.87
CA ASN A 44 2.36 12.57 24.64
C ASN A 44 2.63 11.08 24.90
N ALA A 45 3.59 10.46 24.20
CA ALA A 45 4.05 9.12 24.47
C ALA A 45 5.59 9.03 24.37
N LEU A 46 6.20 8.24 25.25
CA LEU A 46 7.65 8.07 25.35
C LEU A 46 8.05 6.62 25.08
N TYR A 47 9.27 6.45 24.57
CA TYR A 47 9.84 5.14 24.25
C TYR A 47 10.88 4.70 25.27
N PRO A 48 11.00 3.39 25.52
CA PRO A 48 12.10 2.86 26.30
C PRO A 48 13.42 3.07 25.54
N SER A 49 14.39 3.66 26.22
CA SER A 49 15.75 3.91 25.78
C SER A 49 16.70 3.11 26.68
N LYS A 50 17.78 2.56 26.12
CA LYS A 50 18.76 1.77 26.87
C LYS A 50 20.02 2.60 27.12
N HIS A 51 20.35 2.81 28.39
CA HIS A 51 21.59 3.44 28.84
C HIS A 51 22.39 2.42 29.66
N GLY A 52 23.31 1.73 28.99
CA GLY A 52 24.05 0.62 29.60
C GLY A 52 23.12 -0.53 29.98
N ALA A 53 23.04 -0.85 31.28
CA ALA A 53 22.19 -1.91 31.82
C ALA A 53 20.76 -1.44 32.20
N LEU A 54 20.50 -0.14 32.19
CA LEU A 54 19.22 0.45 32.59
C LEU A 54 18.37 0.78 31.36
N THR A 55 17.07 0.51 31.46
CA THR A 55 16.07 0.99 30.52
C THR A 55 15.30 2.14 31.15
N THR A 56 15.27 3.29 30.50
CA THR A 56 14.56 4.49 30.97
C THR A 56 13.73 5.12 29.86
N TYR A 57 12.90 6.08 30.21
CA TYR A 57 12.21 6.96 29.28
C TYR A 57 12.86 8.34 29.31
N ASP A 58 13.12 8.87 28.12
CA ASP A 58 13.86 10.12 27.91
C ASP A 58 13.09 11.05 26.95
N GLY A 59 13.41 12.34 27.02
CA GLY A 59 12.91 13.38 26.12
C GLY A 59 11.52 13.88 26.48
N LEU A 60 11.14 13.83 27.76
CA LEU A 60 9.86 14.37 28.20
C LEU A 60 9.98 15.89 28.41
N HIS A 61 9.36 16.68 27.55
CA HIS A 61 9.30 18.13 27.71
C HIS A 61 7.99 18.55 28.38
N LEU A 62 8.12 19.26 29.49
CA LEU A 62 7.03 19.86 30.25
C LEU A 62 7.07 21.37 30.05
N ARG A 63 5.95 21.95 29.62
CA ARG A 63 5.77 23.40 29.49
C ARG A 63 4.75 23.86 30.51
N GLY A 64 5.06 24.93 31.23
CA GLY A 64 4.26 25.34 32.37
C GLY A 64 4.76 26.61 33.04
N ASN A 65 4.21 26.89 34.23
CA ASN A 65 4.62 28.00 35.06
C ASN A 65 4.99 27.51 36.47
N GLY A 66 5.95 28.19 37.10
CA GLY A 66 6.33 27.91 38.49
C GLY A 66 7.38 26.80 38.65
N PHE A 67 8.10 26.44 37.59
CA PHE A 67 9.29 25.60 37.71
C PHE A 67 10.45 26.38 38.35
N ASP A 68 11.28 25.71 39.14
CA ASP A 68 12.50 26.30 39.68
C ASP A 68 13.57 26.34 38.58
N ALA A 69 13.70 27.52 37.96
CA ALA A 69 14.67 27.78 36.89
C ALA A 69 16.10 27.87 37.40
N VAL A 70 16.27 28.31 38.66
CA VAL A 70 17.58 28.59 39.25
C VAL A 70 18.22 27.28 39.71
N ASN A 71 17.42 26.38 40.25
CA ASN A 71 17.84 25.06 40.67
C ASN A 71 16.94 23.97 40.06
N PRO A 72 17.26 23.46 38.85
CA PRO A 72 16.48 22.39 38.22
C PRO A 72 16.30 21.14 39.10
N ALA A 73 17.27 20.84 39.98
CA ALA A 73 17.22 19.72 40.91
C ALA A 73 16.13 19.87 41.99
N ALA A 74 15.63 21.10 42.22
CA ALA A 74 14.54 21.38 43.13
C ALA A 74 13.17 21.00 42.56
N ASN A 75 13.08 20.73 41.25
CA ASN A 75 11.85 20.24 40.63
C ASN A 75 11.72 18.73 40.87
N ILE A 76 10.66 18.34 41.54
CA ILE A 76 10.29 16.95 41.83
C ILE A 76 9.17 16.56 40.88
N LEU A 77 9.39 15.50 40.13
CA LEU A 77 8.37 14.94 39.25
C LEU A 77 7.49 13.96 40.03
N LEU A 78 6.20 14.17 40.03
CA LEU A 78 5.21 13.31 40.68
C LEU A 78 4.48 12.51 39.60
N ILE A 79 4.50 11.19 39.74
CA ILE A 79 3.82 10.27 38.83
C ILE A 79 2.76 9.48 39.61
N ASP A 80 1.50 9.57 39.19
CA ASP A 80 0.32 8.93 39.81
C ASP A 80 0.17 9.18 41.34
N GLY A 81 0.72 10.28 41.86
CA GLY A 81 0.51 10.75 43.22
C GLY A 81 1.30 10.04 44.32
N ASN A 82 1.88 8.88 44.03
CA ASN A 82 2.56 8.06 45.03
C ASN A 82 4.06 7.88 44.79
N ARG A 83 4.60 8.41 43.70
CA ARG A 83 6.02 8.22 43.35
C ARG A 83 6.63 9.54 42.90
N ALA A 84 7.47 10.08 43.77
CA ALA A 84 8.30 11.25 43.50
C ALA A 84 9.63 10.80 42.89
N LEU A 85 9.99 11.38 41.75
CA LEU A 85 11.31 11.26 41.14
C LEU A 85 12.06 12.56 41.37
N GLN A 86 13.23 12.45 42.00
CA GLN A 86 14.11 13.56 42.29
C GLN A 86 15.49 13.31 41.67
N MET A 87 16.05 14.35 41.06
CA MET A 87 17.39 14.32 40.47
C MET A 87 18.44 14.16 41.57
N CYS A 88 19.40 13.26 41.35
CA CYS A 88 20.56 13.15 42.24
C CYS A 88 21.49 14.35 42.01
N VAL A 89 21.82 15.09 43.08
CA VAL A 89 22.88 16.10 43.02
C VAL A 89 24.20 15.36 42.78
N GLN A 90 25.00 15.82 41.81
CA GLN A 90 26.26 15.19 41.44
C GLN A 90 27.12 14.90 42.70
N ASP A 91 27.73 13.71 42.71
CA ASP A 91 28.70 13.20 43.69
C ASP A 91 28.21 12.64 45.03
N LYS A 92 26.91 12.66 45.36
CA LYS A 92 26.40 11.94 46.54
C LYS A 92 25.05 11.27 46.29
N PRO A 93 24.93 9.94 46.42
CA PRO A 93 23.63 9.27 46.45
C PRO A 93 22.93 9.66 47.75
N THR A 94 22.19 10.77 47.73
CA THR A 94 21.28 11.13 48.81
C THR A 94 20.11 10.14 48.81
N ALA A 95 19.72 9.69 50.01
CA ALA A 95 18.54 8.84 50.17
C ALA A 95 17.31 9.51 49.53
N GLY A 96 16.67 8.83 48.58
CA GLY A 96 15.46 9.30 47.89
C GLY A 96 15.66 9.86 46.47
N CYS A 97 16.89 9.98 45.97
CA CYS A 97 17.13 10.36 44.57
C CYS A 97 17.10 9.14 43.63
N THR A 98 16.73 9.34 42.36
CA THR A 98 16.62 8.25 41.37
C THR A 98 17.85 8.24 40.45
N PRO A 99 18.65 7.15 40.42
CA PRO A 99 19.82 7.07 39.54
C PRO A 99 19.44 7.19 38.06
N GLY A 100 20.19 8.00 37.30
CA GLY A 100 19.96 8.23 35.86
C GLY A 100 18.85 9.23 35.54
N PHE A 101 17.99 9.56 36.50
CA PHE A 101 16.96 10.59 36.35
C PHE A 101 17.58 11.98 36.36
N SER A 102 17.29 12.78 35.34
CA SER A 102 17.78 14.15 35.23
C SER A 102 16.68 15.10 34.77
N VAL A 103 16.75 16.33 35.29
CA VAL A 103 15.84 17.42 34.94
C VAL A 103 16.69 18.60 34.52
N ALA A 104 16.50 19.06 33.28
CA ALA A 104 17.17 20.24 32.74
C ALA A 104 16.14 21.34 32.52
N GLY A 105 16.40 22.54 33.02
CA GLY A 105 15.63 23.73 32.67
C GLY A 105 16.09 24.26 31.32
N ILE A 106 15.16 24.42 30.36
CA ILE A 106 15.50 24.86 28.99
C ILE A 106 15.33 26.38 28.86
N THR A 107 14.19 26.93 29.33
CA THR A 107 13.81 28.32 29.04
C THR A 107 13.25 29.00 30.28
N GLY A 108 14.11 29.65 31.09
CA GLY A 108 13.70 30.66 32.08
C GLY A 108 12.63 30.26 33.12
N GLY A 109 12.45 28.96 33.40
CA GLY A 109 11.43 28.45 34.34
C GLY A 109 10.06 28.14 33.74
N THR A 110 9.92 28.17 32.41
CA THR A 110 8.68 27.78 31.72
C THR A 110 8.76 26.43 31.02
N GLU A 111 9.96 25.86 30.88
CA GLU A 111 10.19 24.58 30.23
C GLU A 111 11.17 23.72 31.01
N LEU A 112 10.81 22.44 31.20
CA LEU A 112 11.65 21.40 31.77
C LEU A 112 11.77 20.24 30.78
N GLU A 113 12.99 19.75 30.60
CA GLU A 113 13.27 18.46 29.96
C GLU A 113 13.58 17.43 31.04
N VAL A 114 12.90 16.30 30.97
CA VAL A 114 13.05 15.19 31.91
C VAL A 114 13.54 13.96 31.17
N ASN A 115 14.63 13.39 31.68
CA ASN A 115 15.27 12.19 31.17
C ASN A 115 15.46 11.15 32.28
N GLY A 116 15.63 9.89 31.92
CA GLY A 116 15.96 8.83 32.88
C GLY A 116 14.80 8.35 33.74
N ILE A 117 13.54 8.48 33.28
CA ILE A 117 12.37 7.98 34.02
C ILE A 117 12.40 6.44 34.01
N PRO A 118 12.35 5.75 35.16
CA PRO A 118 12.50 4.30 35.19
C PRO A 118 11.41 3.51 34.44
N GLU A 119 11.77 2.34 33.91
CA GLU A 119 10.87 1.48 33.11
C GLU A 119 9.61 1.00 33.87
N ASN A 120 9.63 0.99 35.21
CA ASN A 120 8.49 0.58 36.04
C ASN A 120 7.27 1.53 35.94
N PHE A 121 7.40 2.68 35.25
CA PHE A 121 6.31 3.62 34.98
C PHE A 121 5.52 3.34 33.69
N LYS A 122 5.80 2.25 32.97
CA LYS A 122 5.01 1.76 31.81
C LYS A 122 3.50 1.97 31.97
N GLY A 123 2.84 2.46 30.93
CA GLY A 123 1.39 2.68 30.90
C GLY A 123 0.99 4.15 30.89
N PHE A 124 -0.31 4.38 31.05
CA PHE A 124 -0.87 5.73 31.24
C PHE A 124 -0.55 6.24 32.64
N ARG A 125 0.06 7.42 32.70
CA ARG A 125 0.42 8.07 33.95
C ARG A 125 0.01 9.53 33.95
N ARG A 126 -0.41 10.01 35.11
CA ARG A 126 -0.60 11.46 35.35
C ARG A 126 0.70 12.05 35.89
N ILE A 127 1.06 13.21 35.37
CA ILE A 127 2.30 13.90 35.75
C ILE A 127 1.98 15.25 36.37
N ALA A 128 2.60 15.52 37.51
CA ALA A 128 2.67 16.84 38.11
C ALA A 128 4.12 17.17 38.49
N VAL A 129 4.42 18.46 38.63
CA VAL A 129 5.72 18.94 39.10
C VAL A 129 5.52 19.74 40.38
N ALA A 130 6.30 19.45 41.41
CA ALA A 130 6.34 20.19 42.66
C ALA A 130 7.76 20.69 42.94
N THR A 131 7.90 21.82 43.63
CA THR A 131 9.21 22.33 44.04
C THR A 131 9.56 21.90 45.47
N THR A 132 10.83 21.66 45.79
CA THR A 132 11.30 21.19 47.11
C THR A 132 10.85 22.05 48.28
N SER A 133 10.66 23.36 48.08
CA SER A 133 10.09 24.29 49.07
C SER A 133 8.66 23.92 49.52
N GLY A 134 7.94 23.09 48.76
CA GLY A 134 6.62 22.55 49.10
C GLY A 134 6.59 21.04 49.33
N ALA A 135 7.72 20.33 49.24
CA ALA A 135 7.71 18.86 49.18
C ALA A 135 7.57 18.16 50.54
N GLN A 136 7.88 18.84 51.64
CA GLN A 136 7.84 18.27 53.00
C GLN A 136 6.42 18.02 53.56
N GLY A 137 5.38 18.16 52.73
CA GLY A 137 3.98 17.87 53.08
C GLY A 137 3.16 17.35 51.91
N LEU A 138 3.80 16.77 50.89
CA LEU A 138 3.13 16.22 49.71
C LEU A 138 2.20 15.06 50.12
N GLY A 139 0.94 15.39 50.38
CA GLY A 139 -0.15 14.43 50.29
C GLY A 139 -0.15 13.81 48.89
N THR A 140 -0.55 12.55 48.80
CA THR A 140 -0.45 11.70 47.61
C THR A 140 -1.37 12.11 46.44
N ALA A 141 -1.98 13.30 46.50
CA ALA A 141 -3.01 13.71 45.57
C ALA A 141 -2.44 14.60 44.45
N ILE A 142 -2.25 14.02 43.26
CA ILE A 142 -2.05 14.80 42.03
C ILE A 142 -3.36 15.52 41.67
N PRO A 143 -3.30 16.81 41.25
CA PRO A 143 -4.47 17.53 40.75
C PRO A 143 -5.21 16.73 39.65
N SER A 144 -6.54 16.72 39.67
CA SER A 144 -7.34 16.04 38.64
C SER A 144 -7.14 16.61 37.23
N SER A 145 -6.66 17.85 37.15
CA SER A 145 -6.30 18.56 35.90
C SER A 145 -4.92 18.21 35.35
N ALA A 146 -4.14 17.37 36.04
CA ALA A 146 -2.78 17.03 35.61
C ALA A 146 -2.78 16.29 34.26
N PRO A 147 -1.86 16.67 33.32
CA PRO A 147 -1.79 16.03 32.02
C PRO A 147 -1.37 14.56 32.13
N THR A 148 -1.81 13.77 31.16
CA THR A 148 -1.45 12.36 31.03
C THR A 148 -0.34 12.17 29.99
N VAL A 149 0.57 11.25 30.28
CA VAL A 149 1.58 10.75 29.34
C VAL A 149 1.48 9.24 29.25
N THR A 150 1.80 8.69 28.08
CA THR A 150 1.90 7.25 27.88
C THR A 150 3.36 6.81 27.84
N PHE A 151 3.77 6.00 28.80
CA PHE A 151 5.07 5.33 28.78
C PHE A 151 4.95 4.00 28.03
N SER A 152 5.36 3.96 26.76
CA SER A 152 5.16 2.78 25.92
C SER A 152 6.05 1.62 26.36
N PRO A 153 5.55 0.38 26.36
CA PRO A 153 6.38 -0.80 26.59
C PRO A 153 7.23 -1.18 25.37
N PHE A 154 7.00 -0.56 24.20
CA PHE A 154 7.68 -0.89 22.95
C PHE A 154 8.46 0.30 22.43
N GLY A 155 9.56 0.04 21.71
CA GLY A 155 10.34 1.08 21.04
C GLY A 155 9.68 1.59 19.75
N ALA A 156 10.15 2.74 19.26
CA ALA A 156 9.63 3.42 18.06
C ALA A 156 9.68 2.57 16.76
N ILE A 157 10.62 1.62 16.68
CA ILE A 157 10.78 0.74 15.51
C ILE A 157 9.66 -0.32 15.43
N TRP A 158 9.07 -0.68 16.56
CA TRP A 158 8.17 -1.82 16.65
C TRP A 158 6.91 -1.68 15.77
N PRO A 159 6.17 -0.55 15.77
CA PRO A 159 5.03 -0.36 14.88
C PRO A 159 5.39 -0.43 13.39
N ARG A 160 6.60 0.03 13.03
CA ARG A 160 7.09 0.00 11.64
C ARG A 160 7.29 -1.44 11.17
N VAL A 161 7.97 -2.24 11.97
CA VAL A 161 8.21 -3.67 11.68
C VAL A 161 6.88 -4.44 11.65
N ALA A 162 5.99 -4.21 12.61
CA ALA A 162 4.69 -4.87 12.66
C ALA A 162 3.83 -4.55 11.41
N ALA A 163 3.77 -3.28 10.98
CA ALA A 163 3.06 -2.89 9.77
C ALA A 163 3.67 -3.52 8.50
N LEU A 164 5.00 -3.61 8.41
CA LEU A 164 5.68 -4.30 7.32
C LEU A 164 5.37 -5.80 7.30
N ILE A 165 5.31 -6.45 8.46
CA ILE A 165 4.91 -7.86 8.57
C ILE A 165 3.48 -8.05 8.06
N VAL A 166 2.54 -7.18 8.45
CA VAL A 166 1.15 -7.23 7.95
C VAL A 166 1.14 -7.10 6.43
N LEU A 167 1.86 -6.12 5.88
CA LEU A 167 1.94 -5.93 4.43
C LEU A 167 2.51 -7.17 3.71
N VAL A 168 3.65 -7.69 4.15
CA VAL A 168 4.28 -8.88 3.56
C VAL A 168 3.38 -10.11 3.68
N ALA A 169 2.72 -10.28 4.82
CA ALA A 169 1.76 -11.36 5.05
C ALA A 169 0.58 -11.25 4.08
N SER A 170 0.00 -10.06 3.90
CA SER A 170 -1.09 -9.83 2.96
C SER A 170 -0.69 -10.05 1.51
N ILE A 171 0.48 -9.55 1.08
CA ILE A 171 1.02 -9.78 -0.27
C ILE A 171 1.26 -11.29 -0.50
N SER A 172 1.78 -11.99 0.50
CA SER A 172 2.05 -13.43 0.43
C SER A 172 0.78 -14.27 0.48
N LEU A 173 -0.26 -13.80 1.18
CA LEU A 173 -1.53 -14.51 1.32
C LEU A 173 -2.24 -14.65 -0.03
N VAL A 174 -2.19 -13.63 -0.89
CA VAL A 174 -2.83 -13.65 -2.22
C VAL A 174 -2.37 -14.85 -3.08
N PRO A 175 -1.08 -15.03 -3.40
CA PRO A 175 -0.64 -16.18 -4.19
C PRO A 175 -0.79 -17.51 -3.43
N ILE A 176 -0.93 -17.52 -2.10
CA ILE A 176 -1.20 -18.72 -1.30
C ILE A 176 -2.65 -19.16 -1.41
N VAL A 177 -3.60 -18.24 -1.29
CA VAL A 177 -5.03 -18.50 -1.38
C VAL A 177 -5.41 -18.84 -2.82
N PHE A 178 -4.84 -18.13 -3.79
CA PHE A 178 -5.14 -18.27 -5.22
C PHE A 178 -4.08 -19.10 -5.97
N ARG A 179 -3.62 -20.21 -5.37
CA ARG A 179 -2.65 -21.15 -5.98
C ARG A 179 -3.22 -21.96 -7.14
N ARG A 180 -4.55 -22.10 -7.23
CA ARG A 180 -5.19 -22.92 -8.27
C ARG A 180 -4.87 -22.36 -9.65
N ARG A 181 -4.66 -23.26 -10.60
CA ARG A 181 -4.52 -22.92 -12.01
C ARG A 181 -5.90 -22.91 -12.65
N VAL A 182 -6.14 -21.95 -13.53
CA VAL A 182 -7.38 -21.82 -14.28
C VAL A 182 -7.04 -21.70 -15.78
N PRO A 183 -7.88 -22.28 -16.66
CA PRO A 183 -7.75 -22.06 -18.08
C PRO A 183 -7.99 -20.58 -18.38
N LEU A 184 -7.15 -20.02 -19.24
CA LEU A 184 -7.30 -18.63 -19.65
C LEU A 184 -8.20 -18.55 -20.88
N SER A 185 -9.40 -18.00 -20.72
CA SER A 185 -10.30 -17.71 -21.83
C SER A 185 -9.66 -16.72 -22.78
N GLY A 186 -9.56 -17.04 -24.08
CA GLY A 186 -8.96 -16.16 -25.09
C GLY A 186 -7.46 -16.39 -25.36
N ALA A 187 -6.83 -17.32 -24.64
CA ALA A 187 -5.46 -17.74 -24.93
C ALA A 187 -5.44 -19.13 -25.63
N PRO A 188 -4.30 -19.50 -26.26
CA PRO A 188 -4.18 -20.76 -26.98
C PRO A 188 -4.55 -21.98 -26.13
N ALA A 189 -5.11 -23.02 -26.76
CA ALA A 189 -5.57 -24.21 -26.06
C ALA A 189 -4.47 -24.80 -25.14
N GLY A 190 -4.80 -24.96 -23.86
CA GLY A 190 -3.89 -25.50 -22.84
C GLY A 190 -3.09 -24.44 -22.06
N THR A 191 -3.20 -23.14 -22.35
CA THR A 191 -2.59 -22.12 -21.50
C THR A 191 -3.30 -22.05 -20.15
N MET A 192 -2.55 -22.37 -19.09
CA MET A 192 -3.02 -22.28 -17.72
C MET A 192 -2.26 -21.17 -17.00
N ILE A 193 -3.00 -20.25 -16.38
CA ILE A 193 -2.43 -19.23 -15.50
C ILE A 193 -2.85 -19.48 -14.06
N ARG A 194 -2.09 -18.92 -13.10
CA ARG A 194 -2.47 -18.97 -11.69
C ARG A 194 -3.60 -17.97 -11.44
N GLN A 195 -4.57 -18.32 -10.58
CA GLN A 195 -5.71 -17.45 -10.29
C GLN A 195 -5.32 -16.05 -9.80
N TRP A 196 -4.25 -15.90 -9.00
CA TRP A 196 -3.81 -14.57 -8.58
C TRP A 196 -3.37 -13.69 -9.76
N GLN A 197 -2.88 -14.30 -10.86
CA GLN A 197 -2.48 -13.56 -12.05
C GLN A 197 -3.69 -12.92 -12.73
N LEU A 198 -4.91 -13.45 -12.56
CA LEU A 198 -6.14 -12.80 -13.04
C LEU A 198 -6.39 -11.42 -12.41
N LEU A 199 -5.79 -11.15 -11.23
CA LEU A 199 -5.85 -9.81 -10.63
C LEU A 199 -5.12 -8.78 -11.49
N LEU A 200 -4.11 -9.19 -12.27
CA LEU A 200 -3.29 -8.30 -13.08
C LEU A 200 -3.48 -8.49 -14.59
N VAL A 201 -3.87 -9.70 -15.03
CA VAL A 201 -4.05 -10.08 -16.43
C VAL A 201 -5.52 -9.90 -16.83
N GLU A 202 -5.76 -9.22 -17.94
CA GLU A 202 -7.06 -9.19 -18.60
C GLU A 202 -7.26 -10.51 -19.37
N PRO A 203 -8.27 -11.34 -19.03
CA PRO A 203 -8.43 -12.66 -19.64
C PRO A 203 -8.65 -12.56 -21.15
N ASP A 204 -9.51 -11.64 -21.59
CA ASP A 204 -9.91 -11.48 -22.99
C ASP A 204 -8.73 -11.17 -23.93
N THR A 205 -7.68 -10.53 -23.40
CA THR A 205 -6.53 -10.06 -24.19
C THR A 205 -5.24 -10.77 -23.81
N ASN A 206 -5.22 -11.57 -22.75
CA ASN A 206 -4.00 -12.17 -22.20
C ASN A 206 -2.85 -11.16 -21.99
N THR A 207 -3.16 -9.91 -21.65
CA THR A 207 -2.15 -8.87 -21.37
C THR A 207 -2.27 -8.33 -19.96
N PHE A 208 -1.17 -7.80 -19.42
CA PHE A 208 -1.23 -7.09 -18.15
C PHE A 208 -2.00 -5.76 -18.26
N SER A 209 -2.80 -5.49 -17.24
CA SER A 209 -3.64 -4.30 -17.11
C SER A 209 -3.07 -3.32 -16.10
N LEU A 210 -2.76 -2.11 -16.56
CA LEU A 210 -2.16 -1.07 -15.73
C LEU A 210 -3.14 -0.53 -14.68
N SER A 211 -4.42 -0.37 -15.02
CA SER A 211 -5.46 0.06 -14.06
C SER A 211 -5.63 -0.94 -12.92
N ARG A 212 -5.59 -2.25 -13.23
CA ARG A 212 -5.63 -3.30 -12.19
C ARG A 212 -4.38 -3.32 -11.32
N LEU A 213 -3.20 -3.14 -11.91
CA LEU A 213 -1.96 -3.00 -11.13
C LEU A 213 -2.06 -1.85 -10.14
N GLN A 214 -2.51 -0.69 -10.59
CA GLN A 214 -2.66 0.47 -9.73
C GLN A 214 -3.64 0.23 -8.58
N LEU A 215 -4.78 -0.41 -8.86
CA LEU A 215 -5.73 -0.79 -7.83
C LEU A 215 -5.08 -1.69 -6.77
N VAL A 216 -4.33 -2.70 -7.19
CA VAL A 216 -3.60 -3.61 -6.29
C VAL A 216 -2.55 -2.85 -5.46
N VAL A 217 -1.75 -1.99 -6.10
CA VAL A 217 -0.70 -1.20 -5.43
C VAL A 217 -1.32 -0.29 -4.37
N TRP A 218 -2.32 0.53 -4.72
CA TRP A 218 -2.94 1.44 -3.75
C TRP A 218 -3.71 0.72 -2.65
N THR A 219 -4.27 -0.47 -2.93
CA THR A 219 -4.89 -1.30 -1.90
C THR A 219 -3.88 -1.72 -0.84
N PHE A 220 -2.69 -2.18 -1.24
CA PHE A 220 -1.64 -2.55 -0.30
C PHE A 220 -1.02 -1.35 0.42
N VAL A 221 -0.85 -0.21 -0.26
CA VAL A 221 -0.37 1.04 0.36
C VAL A 221 -1.35 1.53 1.42
N ALA A 222 -2.66 1.51 1.12
CA ALA A 222 -3.70 1.90 2.07
C ALA A 222 -3.73 0.95 3.28
N LEU A 223 -3.67 -0.36 3.04
CA LEU A 223 -3.60 -1.36 4.10
C LEU A 223 -2.37 -1.17 5.00
N PHE A 224 -1.20 -0.92 4.41
CA PHE A 224 0.04 -0.65 5.13
C PHE A 224 -0.12 0.58 6.04
N ALA A 225 -0.55 1.72 5.51
CA ALA A 225 -0.67 2.94 6.31
C ALA A 225 -1.74 2.82 7.40
N TRP A 226 -2.88 2.19 7.09
CA TRP A 226 -3.92 1.88 8.06
C TRP A 226 -3.39 1.00 9.20
N SER A 227 -2.64 -0.06 8.86
CA SER A 227 -2.04 -0.94 9.87
C SER A 227 -1.01 -0.21 10.72
N TYR A 228 -0.16 0.63 10.12
CA TYR A 228 0.85 1.40 10.83
C TYR A 228 0.22 2.34 11.86
N LEU A 229 -0.79 3.13 11.46
CA LEU A 229 -1.47 4.03 12.38
C LEU A 229 -2.20 3.25 13.49
N SER A 230 -2.96 2.22 13.11
CA SER A 230 -3.74 1.44 14.06
C SER A 230 -2.85 0.78 15.11
N ILE A 231 -1.69 0.26 14.69
CA ILE A 231 -0.69 -0.33 15.60
C ILE A 231 -0.04 0.76 16.45
N ALA A 232 0.37 1.89 15.88
CA ALA A 232 0.97 3.00 16.62
C ALA A 232 0.03 3.50 17.73
N ARG A 233 -1.24 3.77 17.40
CA ARG A 233 -2.24 4.24 18.37
C ARG A 233 -2.57 3.19 19.43
N SER A 234 -2.73 1.94 19.03
CA SER A 234 -3.13 0.88 19.97
C SER A 234 -1.99 0.45 20.89
N VAL A 235 -0.75 0.40 20.39
CA VAL A 235 0.39 -0.18 21.11
C VAL A 235 1.29 0.88 21.75
N ILE A 236 1.56 1.98 21.05
CA ILE A 236 2.44 3.04 21.57
C ILE A 236 1.63 4.03 22.41
N GLN A 237 0.52 4.52 21.88
CA GLN A 237 -0.31 5.52 22.57
C GLN A 237 -1.30 4.89 23.54
N MET A 238 -1.46 3.56 23.50
CA MET A 238 -2.40 2.78 24.32
C MET A 238 -3.87 3.21 24.18
N THR A 239 -4.22 3.86 23.08
CA THR A 239 -5.59 4.27 22.76
C THR A 239 -6.13 3.33 21.67
N PRO A 240 -6.70 2.15 22.03
CA PRO A 240 -7.19 1.18 21.06
C PRO A 240 -8.38 1.77 20.31
N THR A 241 -8.08 2.39 19.18
CA THR A 241 -9.03 3.08 18.33
C THR A 241 -8.69 2.68 16.90
N PHE A 242 -9.71 2.26 16.16
CA PHE A 242 -9.56 2.08 14.72
C PHE A 242 -9.42 3.46 14.10
N GLY A 243 -8.33 3.70 13.38
CA GLY A 243 -8.14 4.95 12.66
C GLY A 243 -8.99 4.96 11.39
N ASP A 244 -9.69 6.06 11.14
CA ASP A 244 -10.46 6.26 9.90
C ASP A 244 -9.56 6.26 8.67
N ILE A 245 -9.96 5.67 7.54
CA ILE A 245 -9.13 5.74 6.33
C ILE A 245 -9.12 7.19 5.83
N PRO A 246 -7.93 7.80 5.58
CA PRO A 246 -7.89 9.20 5.17
C PRO A 246 -8.54 9.38 3.81
N GLY A 247 -9.27 10.50 3.67
CA GLY A 247 -10.06 10.79 2.47
C GLY A 247 -9.23 10.81 1.18
N SER A 248 -7.96 11.19 1.25
CA SER A 248 -7.04 11.18 0.11
C SER A 248 -6.69 9.77 -0.38
N LEU A 249 -6.48 8.79 0.52
CA LEU A 249 -6.29 7.39 0.16
C LEU A 249 -7.58 6.78 -0.40
N ALA A 250 -8.72 7.09 0.22
CA ALA A 250 -10.03 6.68 -0.29
C ALA A 250 -10.28 7.26 -1.70
N GLY A 251 -9.87 8.51 -1.95
CA GLY A 251 -9.91 9.15 -3.26
C GLY A 251 -9.05 8.42 -4.30
N LEU A 252 -7.81 8.06 -3.98
CA LEU A 252 -6.95 7.29 -4.90
C LEU A 252 -7.48 5.89 -5.19
N LEU A 253 -8.00 5.20 -4.18
CA LEU A 253 -8.68 3.92 -4.38
C LEU A 253 -9.91 4.10 -5.26
N GLY A 254 -10.71 5.13 -5.03
CA GLY A 254 -11.86 5.51 -5.85
C GLY A 254 -11.47 5.74 -7.31
N ILE A 255 -10.40 6.51 -7.57
CA ILE A 255 -9.87 6.74 -8.93
C ILE A 255 -9.43 5.40 -9.56
N SER A 256 -8.76 4.54 -8.80
CA SER A 256 -8.24 3.26 -9.30
C SER A 256 -9.36 2.26 -9.63
N VAL A 257 -10.39 2.18 -8.78
CA VAL A 257 -11.62 1.40 -9.01
C VAL A 257 -12.37 1.98 -10.20
N GLY A 258 -12.57 3.29 -10.25
CA GLY A 258 -13.26 3.99 -11.33
C GLY A 258 -12.59 3.77 -12.69
N ALA A 259 -11.26 3.83 -12.74
CA ALA A 259 -10.50 3.51 -13.94
C ALA A 259 -10.67 2.03 -14.34
N THR A 260 -10.63 1.10 -13.38
CA THR A 260 -10.81 -0.33 -13.65
C THR A 260 -12.20 -0.64 -14.20
N VAL A 261 -13.26 -0.14 -13.57
CA VAL A 261 -14.65 -0.33 -14.03
C VAL A 261 -14.83 0.30 -15.41
N SER A 262 -14.30 1.52 -15.60
CA SER A 262 -14.37 2.21 -16.90
C SER A 262 -13.67 1.42 -18.00
N THR A 263 -12.52 0.78 -17.72
CA THR A 263 -11.85 -0.08 -18.71
C THR A 263 -12.67 -1.32 -19.08
N LEU A 264 -13.41 -1.90 -18.13
CA LEU A 264 -14.31 -3.03 -18.41
C LEU A 264 -15.48 -2.59 -19.30
N THR A 265 -16.12 -1.45 -18.99
CA THR A 265 -17.21 -0.91 -19.81
C THR A 265 -16.72 -0.55 -21.21
N LEU A 266 -15.54 0.07 -21.34
CA LEU A 266 -14.96 0.39 -22.63
C LEU A 266 -14.66 -0.85 -23.47
N ASN A 267 -14.24 -1.96 -22.85
CA ASN A 267 -14.04 -3.22 -23.58
C ASN A 267 -15.33 -3.75 -24.20
N VAL A 268 -16.46 -3.59 -23.52
CA VAL A 268 -17.77 -4.01 -24.03
C VAL A 268 -18.23 -3.12 -25.19
N VAL A 269 -18.00 -1.80 -25.10
CA VAL A 269 -18.52 -0.83 -26.08
C VAL A 269 -17.61 -0.67 -27.30
N LYS A 270 -16.29 -0.60 -27.09
CA LYS A 270 -15.31 -0.31 -28.14
C LYS A 270 -14.43 -1.49 -28.51
N GLY A 271 -14.57 -2.64 -27.86
CA GLY A 271 -13.67 -3.77 -28.03
C GLY A 271 -12.43 -3.67 -27.12
N GLY A 272 -11.76 -4.82 -26.96
CA GLY A 272 -10.62 -4.96 -26.06
C GLY A 272 -9.35 -4.27 -26.54
N LYS A 273 -8.37 -4.20 -25.62
CA LYS A 273 -6.97 -3.95 -25.99
C LYS A 273 -6.51 -5.07 -26.94
N ALA A 274 -5.60 -4.76 -27.87
CA ALA A 274 -4.97 -5.80 -28.69
C ALA A 274 -4.37 -6.91 -27.82
N ALA A 275 -4.54 -8.16 -28.23
CA ALA A 275 -4.08 -9.32 -27.47
C ALA A 275 -2.55 -9.38 -27.31
N GLY A 276 -1.80 -8.66 -28.16
CA GLY A 276 -0.34 -8.59 -28.05
C GLY A 276 0.33 -9.95 -28.32
N PRO A 277 1.54 -10.16 -27.78
CA PRO A 277 2.24 -11.44 -27.84
C PRO A 277 1.47 -12.54 -27.08
N THR A 278 1.73 -13.80 -27.46
CA THR A 278 1.06 -14.98 -26.87
C THR A 278 1.34 -15.19 -25.38
N SER A 279 2.34 -14.52 -24.83
CA SER A 279 2.64 -14.49 -23.40
C SER A 279 2.62 -13.05 -22.88
N PRO A 280 1.97 -12.80 -21.72
CA PRO A 280 1.98 -11.48 -21.10
C PRO A 280 3.39 -11.12 -20.65
N SER A 281 3.78 -9.86 -20.89
CA SER A 281 5.11 -9.34 -20.55
C SER A 281 4.99 -8.08 -19.71
N PHE A 282 5.98 -7.80 -18.86
CA PHE A 282 6.05 -6.53 -18.12
C PHE A 282 6.03 -5.30 -19.04
N SER A 283 6.47 -5.44 -20.29
CA SER A 283 6.36 -4.39 -21.31
C SER A 283 4.91 -3.97 -21.56
N ASP A 284 3.92 -4.83 -21.32
CA ASP A 284 2.50 -4.56 -21.55
C ASP A 284 1.95 -3.44 -20.65
N PHE A 285 2.60 -3.19 -19.52
CA PHE A 285 2.27 -2.06 -18.64
C PHE A 285 2.58 -0.73 -19.31
N ILE A 286 3.65 -0.65 -20.11
CA ILE A 286 4.10 0.59 -20.75
C ILE A 286 3.82 0.64 -22.25
N SER A 287 3.39 -0.47 -22.86
CA SER A 287 3.22 -0.58 -24.32
C SER A 287 1.85 -1.10 -24.76
N VAL A 288 1.53 -0.84 -26.03
CA VAL A 288 0.37 -1.37 -26.75
C VAL A 288 0.85 -1.89 -28.09
N GLY A 289 0.60 -3.16 -28.41
CA GLY A 289 1.06 -3.74 -29.68
C GLY A 289 2.58 -3.69 -29.89
N GLY A 290 3.36 -3.64 -28.81
CA GLY A 290 4.83 -3.52 -28.87
C GLY A 290 5.38 -2.09 -28.96
N VAL A 291 4.53 -1.07 -29.03
CA VAL A 291 4.95 0.35 -29.03
C VAL A 291 4.72 0.97 -27.66
N VAL A 292 5.72 1.70 -27.14
CA VAL A 292 5.61 2.41 -25.85
C VAL A 292 4.52 3.47 -25.96
N ALA A 293 3.56 3.42 -25.03
CA ALA A 293 2.45 4.34 -24.92
C ALA A 293 2.76 5.36 -23.81
N PRO A 294 3.04 6.64 -24.13
CA PRO A 294 3.45 7.65 -23.15
C PRO A 294 2.43 7.82 -22.02
N ASP A 295 1.13 7.74 -22.34
CA ASP A 295 0.03 7.81 -21.37
C ASP A 295 0.13 6.74 -20.29
N ARG A 296 0.53 5.52 -20.67
CA ARG A 296 0.71 4.40 -19.74
C ARG A 296 1.97 4.53 -18.91
N LEU A 297 3.06 4.98 -19.54
CA LEU A 297 4.31 5.22 -18.83
C LEU A 297 4.12 6.27 -17.73
N GLN A 298 3.47 7.39 -18.05
CA GLN A 298 3.14 8.42 -17.08
C GLN A 298 2.31 7.86 -15.93
N TYR A 299 1.26 7.10 -16.24
CA TYR A 299 0.35 6.54 -15.24
C TYR A 299 1.04 5.52 -14.32
N LEU A 300 1.93 4.68 -14.87
CA LEU A 300 2.76 3.75 -14.10
C LEU A 300 3.75 4.50 -13.19
N LEU A 301 4.47 5.50 -13.74
CA LEU A 301 5.47 6.26 -13.00
C LEU A 301 4.85 6.95 -11.78
N TRP A 302 3.72 7.64 -11.96
CA TRP A 302 3.04 8.30 -10.85
C TRP A 302 2.53 7.32 -9.79
N THR A 303 2.08 6.14 -10.21
CA THR A 303 1.69 5.08 -9.27
C THR A 303 2.87 4.61 -8.42
N VAL A 304 4.01 4.31 -9.05
CA VAL A 304 5.19 3.80 -8.34
C VAL A 304 5.80 4.87 -7.43
N VAL A 305 6.04 6.08 -7.96
CA VAL A 305 6.62 7.18 -7.20
C VAL A 305 5.71 7.58 -6.05
N GLY A 306 4.40 7.69 -6.30
CA GLY A 306 3.40 8.01 -5.28
C GLY A 306 3.35 6.97 -4.16
N ALA A 307 3.31 5.68 -4.52
CA ALA A 307 3.30 4.59 -3.55
C ALA A 307 4.55 4.59 -2.66
N ILE A 308 5.74 4.70 -3.27
CA ILE A 308 7.01 4.73 -2.53
C ILE A 308 7.07 5.95 -1.62
N ALA A 309 6.80 7.15 -2.15
CA ALA A 309 6.85 8.39 -1.37
C ALA A 309 5.89 8.33 -0.18
N TYR A 310 4.67 7.84 -0.37
CA TYR A 310 3.68 7.73 0.70
C TYR A 310 4.10 6.73 1.79
N VAL A 311 4.63 5.56 1.41
CA VAL A 311 5.15 4.57 2.37
C VAL A 311 6.34 5.13 3.15
N THR A 312 7.29 5.78 2.47
CA THR A 312 8.45 6.40 3.12
C THR A 312 8.04 7.51 4.09
N LEU A 313 7.13 8.40 3.68
CA LEU A 313 6.64 9.46 4.54
C LEU A 313 5.90 8.88 5.75
N THR A 314 5.06 7.86 5.55
CA THR A 314 4.37 7.15 6.64
C THR A 314 5.36 6.57 7.66
N LEU A 315 6.43 5.93 7.17
CA LEU A 315 7.49 5.39 8.02
C LEU A 315 8.33 6.46 8.72
N SER A 316 8.43 7.66 8.14
CA SER A 316 9.15 8.78 8.75
C SER A 316 8.41 9.40 9.93
N LEU A 317 7.09 9.19 10.03
CA LEU A 317 6.31 9.70 11.15
C LEU A 317 6.68 9.00 12.46
N ASP A 318 6.66 9.78 13.53
CA ASP A 318 6.86 9.31 14.90
C ASP A 318 5.56 8.60 15.39
N PRO A 319 5.61 7.30 15.71
CA PRO A 319 4.44 6.57 16.20
C PRO A 319 3.84 7.14 17.50
N ALA A 320 4.61 7.90 18.29
CA ALA A 320 4.14 8.50 19.53
C ALA A 320 3.24 9.71 19.25
N ARG A 321 3.51 10.43 18.16
CA ARG A 321 2.86 11.70 17.82
C ARG A 321 1.79 11.58 16.75
N ILE A 322 1.81 10.50 15.97
CA ILE A 322 0.89 10.33 14.86
C ILE A 322 -0.57 10.19 15.34
N GLN A 323 -1.38 11.21 15.07
CA GLN A 323 -2.81 11.19 15.36
C GLN A 323 -3.65 10.90 14.11
N GLN A 324 -3.19 11.42 12.98
CA GLN A 324 -3.83 11.33 11.68
C GLN A 324 -2.84 10.87 10.63
N TYR A 325 -3.38 10.43 9.51
CA TYR A 325 -2.58 10.05 8.35
C TYR A 325 -1.99 11.27 7.67
N ILE A 326 -0.95 11.03 6.88
CA ILE A 326 -0.45 12.03 5.95
C ILE A 326 -1.50 12.21 4.88
N GLU A 327 -2.04 13.40 4.77
CA GLU A 327 -2.84 13.75 3.61
C GLU A 327 -1.91 13.89 2.41
N LEU A 328 -2.26 13.20 1.32
CA LEU A 328 -1.59 13.47 0.06
C LEU A 328 -1.93 14.88 -0.41
N PRO A 329 -0.95 15.65 -0.91
CA PRO A 329 -1.22 16.96 -1.47
C PRO A 329 -2.31 16.88 -2.54
N THR A 330 -3.27 17.79 -2.51
CA THR A 330 -4.38 17.81 -3.48
C THR A 330 -3.88 17.82 -4.92
N GLY A 331 -2.77 18.50 -5.20
CA GLY A 331 -2.13 18.49 -6.52
C GLY A 331 -1.72 17.09 -6.98
N PHE A 332 -1.27 16.21 -6.08
CA PHE A 332 -0.95 14.82 -6.41
C PHE A 332 -2.21 14.02 -6.77
N LEU A 333 -3.31 14.20 -6.02
CA LEU A 333 -4.60 13.58 -6.33
C LEU A 333 -5.14 14.05 -7.68
N THR A 334 -5.06 15.35 -7.95
CA THR A 334 -5.46 15.94 -9.23
C THR A 334 -4.62 15.40 -10.38
N LEU A 335 -3.29 15.34 -10.24
CA LEU A 335 -2.40 14.78 -11.26
C LEU A 335 -2.66 13.29 -11.49
N SER A 336 -2.92 12.53 -10.44
CA SER A 336 -3.28 11.11 -10.54
C SER A 336 -4.61 10.92 -11.28
N GLY A 337 -5.61 11.76 -10.97
CA GLY A 337 -6.90 11.80 -11.67
C GLY A 337 -6.77 12.18 -13.14
N ILE A 338 -5.98 13.22 -13.45
CA ILE A 338 -5.68 13.63 -14.84
C ILE A 338 -4.95 12.50 -15.58
N SER A 339 -3.99 11.83 -14.95
CA SER A 339 -3.29 10.71 -15.57
C SER A 339 -4.22 9.53 -15.84
N ALA A 340 -5.14 9.21 -14.93
CA ALA A 340 -6.15 8.18 -15.14
C ALA A 340 -7.12 8.56 -16.27
N ALA A 341 -7.59 9.82 -16.28
CA ALA A 341 -8.46 10.35 -17.31
C ALA A 341 -7.78 10.38 -18.68
N GLY A 342 -6.49 10.77 -18.73
CA GLY A 342 -5.68 10.76 -19.95
C GLY A 342 -5.48 9.34 -20.48
N TYR A 343 -5.21 8.37 -19.61
CA TYR A 343 -5.14 6.94 -19.98
C TYR A 343 -6.47 6.43 -20.55
N LEU A 344 -7.60 6.73 -19.89
CA LEU A 344 -8.93 6.35 -20.37
C LEU A 344 -9.27 7.07 -21.68
N GLY A 345 -8.96 8.36 -21.79
CA GLY A 345 -9.18 9.17 -22.98
C GLY A 345 -8.37 8.66 -24.17
N ALA A 346 -7.10 8.31 -23.97
CA ALA A 346 -6.26 7.68 -24.99
C ALA A 346 -6.82 6.32 -25.42
N ARG A 347 -7.38 5.54 -24.49
CA ARG A 347 -8.06 4.27 -24.81
C ARG A 347 -9.35 4.51 -25.63
N ILE A 348 -10.12 5.54 -25.30
CA ILE A 348 -11.32 5.94 -26.05
C ILE A 348 -10.95 6.42 -27.46
N ALA A 349 -9.85 7.14 -27.61
CA ALA A 349 -9.42 7.67 -28.90
C ALA A 349 -8.90 6.59 -29.87
N ARG A 350 -8.40 5.46 -29.35
CA ARG A 350 -7.87 4.36 -30.17
C ARG A 350 -9.00 3.44 -30.64
N SER A 351 -8.79 2.81 -31.80
CA SER A 351 -9.67 1.77 -32.31
C SER A 351 -9.53 0.48 -31.49
N ALA A 352 -10.51 -0.42 -31.64
CA ALA A 352 -10.43 -1.75 -31.09
C ALA A 352 -9.15 -2.46 -31.58
N GLY A 353 -8.36 -3.00 -30.66
CA GLY A 353 -7.17 -3.77 -31.02
C GLY A 353 -7.56 -5.17 -31.49
N PRO A 354 -6.83 -5.78 -32.44
CA PRO A 354 -7.19 -7.10 -32.93
C PRO A 354 -7.04 -8.12 -31.80
N ILE A 355 -7.96 -9.08 -31.75
CA ILE A 355 -7.89 -10.25 -30.86
C ILE A 355 -8.12 -11.46 -31.74
N VAL A 356 -7.16 -12.37 -31.80
CA VAL A 356 -7.29 -13.62 -32.55
C VAL A 356 -7.74 -14.70 -31.58
N SER A 357 -8.83 -15.39 -31.90
CA SER A 357 -9.38 -16.49 -31.10
C SER A 357 -9.08 -17.86 -31.72
N ARG A 358 -8.90 -17.90 -33.04
CA ARG A 358 -8.61 -19.13 -33.76
C ARG A 358 -7.95 -18.82 -35.11
N VAL A 359 -6.97 -19.64 -35.47
CA VAL A 359 -6.43 -19.69 -36.83
C VAL A 359 -6.53 -21.14 -37.30
N THR A 360 -7.19 -21.35 -38.43
CA THR A 360 -7.20 -22.65 -39.11
C THR A 360 -6.53 -22.51 -40.48
N ALA A 361 -5.63 -23.45 -40.78
CA ALA A 361 -4.97 -23.52 -42.07
C ALA A 361 -5.58 -24.65 -42.89
N ALA A 362 -6.03 -24.35 -44.10
CA ALA A 362 -6.49 -25.31 -45.08
C ALA A 362 -5.56 -25.23 -46.31
N PRO A 363 -4.67 -26.21 -46.52
CA PRO A 363 -3.85 -26.26 -47.71
C PRO A 363 -4.70 -26.65 -48.92
N ASP A 364 -4.49 -25.96 -50.04
CA ASP A 364 -5.06 -26.29 -51.34
C ASP A 364 -3.95 -26.86 -52.23
N ALA A 365 -4.04 -28.16 -52.50
CA ALA A 365 -3.05 -28.89 -53.28
C ALA A 365 -3.04 -28.49 -54.76
N GLU A 366 -4.18 -28.04 -55.31
CA GLU A 366 -4.31 -27.72 -56.74
C GLU A 366 -3.68 -26.37 -57.06
N THR A 367 -3.97 -25.37 -56.24
CA THR A 367 -3.46 -24.01 -56.44
C THR A 367 -2.12 -23.76 -55.78
N GLN A 368 -1.59 -24.77 -55.07
CA GLN A 368 -0.46 -24.68 -54.14
C GLN A 368 -0.65 -23.53 -53.12
N ALA A 369 -1.86 -23.04 -52.90
CA ALA A 369 -2.14 -21.92 -52.01
C ALA A 369 -2.56 -22.45 -50.64
N VAL A 370 -2.44 -21.60 -49.62
CA VAL A 370 -2.99 -21.91 -48.30
C VAL A 370 -3.96 -20.85 -47.86
N THR A 371 -5.12 -21.32 -47.44
CA THR A 371 -6.18 -20.50 -46.91
C THR A 371 -6.09 -20.52 -45.40
N LEU A 372 -5.70 -19.40 -44.80
CA LEU A 372 -5.85 -19.18 -43.36
C LEU A 372 -7.22 -18.57 -43.10
N THR A 373 -8.03 -19.26 -42.31
CA THR A 373 -9.23 -18.68 -41.73
C THR A 373 -8.89 -18.20 -40.33
N VAL A 374 -8.92 -16.88 -40.15
CA VAL A 374 -8.63 -16.20 -38.89
C VAL A 374 -9.95 -15.74 -38.29
N GLU A 375 -10.28 -16.26 -37.12
CA GLU A 375 -11.46 -15.87 -36.35
C GLU A 375 -11.00 -15.07 -35.11
N GLY A 376 -11.79 -14.09 -34.71
CA GLY A 376 -11.40 -13.13 -33.69
C GLY A 376 -12.37 -11.96 -33.55
N THR A 377 -11.87 -10.84 -33.03
CA THR A 377 -12.54 -9.55 -33.00
C THR A 377 -11.59 -8.45 -33.47
N ALA A 378 -12.17 -7.38 -34.00
CA ALA A 378 -11.44 -6.20 -34.47
C ALA A 378 -10.30 -6.51 -35.47
N LEU A 379 -10.49 -7.49 -36.35
CA LEU A 379 -9.51 -7.87 -37.37
C LEU A 379 -9.61 -6.92 -38.57
N SER A 380 -8.55 -6.15 -38.84
CA SER A 380 -8.56 -5.22 -39.98
C SER A 380 -8.25 -5.93 -41.30
N LYS A 381 -9.07 -5.67 -42.33
CA LYS A 381 -8.82 -6.12 -43.72
C LYS A 381 -7.63 -5.40 -44.37
N SER A 382 -7.32 -4.19 -43.92
CA SER A 382 -6.14 -3.42 -44.36
C SER A 382 -4.92 -3.61 -43.43
N GLY A 383 -4.97 -4.61 -42.54
CA GLY A 383 -3.88 -4.91 -41.62
C GLY A 383 -2.64 -5.45 -42.34
N LYS A 384 -1.51 -5.44 -41.64
CA LYS A 384 -0.30 -6.18 -42.03
C LYS A 384 -0.36 -7.57 -41.39
N TYR A 385 0.00 -8.59 -42.17
CA TYR A 385 -0.01 -9.98 -41.72
C TYR A 385 1.43 -10.51 -41.72
N LEU A 386 1.83 -11.17 -40.64
CA LEU A 386 3.14 -11.78 -40.49
C LEU A 386 2.98 -13.26 -40.12
N ILE A 387 3.95 -14.08 -40.55
CA ILE A 387 4.07 -15.49 -40.13
C ILE A 387 5.47 -15.70 -39.58
N ALA A 388 5.57 -16.36 -38.43
CA ALA A 388 6.82 -16.81 -37.82
C ALA A 388 6.78 -18.32 -37.56
N TYR A 389 7.95 -18.96 -37.62
CA TYR A 389 8.10 -20.40 -37.40
C TYR A 389 8.75 -20.69 -36.07
N SER A 390 8.32 -21.75 -35.39
CA SER A 390 9.00 -22.24 -34.21
C SER A 390 10.37 -22.82 -34.58
N THR A 391 11.41 -22.21 -34.05
CA THR A 391 12.77 -22.76 -33.98
C THR A 391 12.96 -23.46 -32.62
N ASN A 392 14.10 -24.13 -32.43
CA ASN A 392 14.45 -24.73 -31.14
C ASN A 392 14.56 -23.70 -29.99
N ASN A 393 14.69 -22.40 -30.32
CA ASN A 393 14.81 -21.31 -29.35
C ASN A 393 13.52 -20.45 -29.25
N GLY A 394 12.37 -20.96 -29.71
CA GLY A 394 11.11 -20.21 -29.80
C GLY A 394 10.82 -19.74 -31.23
N TYR A 395 9.90 -18.79 -31.41
CA TYR A 395 9.57 -18.29 -32.75
C TYR A 395 10.73 -17.49 -33.35
N GLY A 396 11.13 -17.82 -34.58
CA GLY A 396 12.12 -17.06 -35.34
C GLY A 396 11.61 -15.66 -35.71
N SER A 397 12.45 -14.87 -36.37
CA SER A 397 12.06 -13.55 -36.88
C SER A 397 10.82 -13.67 -37.78
N ALA A 398 9.73 -13.00 -37.40
CA ALA A 398 8.51 -12.96 -38.19
C ALA A 398 8.81 -12.40 -39.58
N VAL A 399 8.42 -13.13 -40.62
CA VAL A 399 8.55 -12.67 -42.01
C VAL A 399 7.26 -11.96 -42.37
N ALA A 400 7.38 -10.71 -42.81
CA ALA A 400 6.25 -9.94 -43.28
C ALA A 400 5.77 -10.50 -44.61
N ILE A 401 4.46 -10.76 -44.70
CA ILE A 401 3.87 -11.25 -45.94
C ILE A 401 3.76 -10.07 -46.90
N THR A 402 4.46 -10.19 -48.02
CA THR A 402 4.49 -9.12 -49.02
C THR A 402 3.17 -9.09 -49.79
N ALA A 403 2.81 -7.92 -50.34
CA ALA A 403 1.61 -7.79 -51.17
C ALA A 403 1.60 -8.75 -52.38
N SER A 404 2.78 -9.15 -52.87
CA SER A 404 2.95 -10.15 -53.93
C SER A 404 2.66 -11.59 -53.51
N GLU A 405 2.75 -11.90 -52.22
CA GLU A 405 2.45 -13.23 -51.66
C GLU A 405 0.96 -13.37 -51.25
N LEU A 406 0.29 -12.23 -51.08
CA LEU A 406 -1.13 -12.17 -50.73
C LEU A 406 -1.99 -12.26 -51.99
N GLN A 407 -2.91 -13.23 -52.05
CA GLN A 407 -3.97 -13.16 -53.05
C GLN A 407 -5.03 -12.18 -52.58
N LEU A 408 -5.07 -11.01 -53.20
CA LEU A 408 -6.17 -10.06 -53.03
C LEU A 408 -7.37 -10.46 -53.90
N PRO A 409 -8.61 -10.22 -53.44
CA PRO A 409 -8.96 -9.56 -52.18
C PRO A 409 -8.97 -10.52 -50.99
N ILE A 410 -8.60 -10.02 -49.80
CA ILE A 410 -8.92 -10.69 -48.54
C ILE A 410 -10.43 -10.76 -48.43
N VAL A 411 -10.95 -11.98 -48.26
CA VAL A 411 -12.39 -12.21 -48.20
C VAL A 411 -12.83 -12.01 -46.76
N ALA A 412 -13.80 -11.11 -46.59
CA ALA A 412 -14.48 -10.85 -45.33
C ALA A 412 -15.96 -10.63 -45.66
N ASN A 413 -16.85 -11.33 -44.97
CA ASN A 413 -18.28 -11.14 -45.19
C ASN A 413 -18.76 -9.91 -44.42
N VAL A 414 -19.75 -9.20 -44.97
CA VAL A 414 -20.37 -8.05 -44.30
C VAL A 414 -21.05 -8.49 -43.00
N GLU A 415 -21.59 -9.72 -42.95
CA GLU A 415 -22.19 -10.30 -41.75
C GLU A 415 -21.17 -10.50 -40.60
N ASP A 416 -19.89 -10.60 -40.94
CA ASP A 416 -18.79 -10.75 -39.98
C ASP A 416 -18.25 -9.39 -39.51
N GLN A 417 -18.86 -8.26 -39.88
CA GLN A 417 -18.40 -6.92 -39.49
C GLN A 417 -18.49 -6.72 -37.96
N ASP A 418 -17.44 -6.12 -37.38
CA ASP A 418 -17.26 -5.93 -35.94
C ASP A 418 -17.28 -4.45 -35.55
N GLY A 419 -18.46 -3.85 -35.66
CA GLY A 419 -18.72 -2.45 -35.31
C GLY A 419 -18.26 -1.44 -36.36
N SER A 420 -16.96 -1.40 -36.69
CA SER A 420 -16.40 -0.50 -37.70
C SER A 420 -16.41 -1.13 -39.10
N PRO A 421 -16.62 -0.36 -40.20
CA PRO A 421 -16.60 -0.88 -41.58
C PRO A 421 -15.32 -1.61 -41.97
N ASP A 422 -14.20 -1.31 -41.32
CA ASP A 422 -12.90 -1.91 -41.63
C ASP A 422 -12.50 -3.05 -40.69
N LEU A 423 -13.34 -3.41 -39.73
CA LEU A 423 -13.06 -4.41 -38.70
C LEU A 423 -14.01 -5.59 -38.82
N TYR A 424 -13.46 -6.79 -38.72
CA TYR A 424 -14.19 -8.04 -38.93
C TYR A 424 -13.90 -9.06 -37.82
N LYS A 425 -14.84 -9.99 -37.62
CA LYS A 425 -14.72 -11.16 -36.73
C LYS A 425 -14.06 -12.35 -37.42
N LYS A 426 -14.07 -12.36 -38.75
CA LYS A 426 -13.54 -13.43 -39.57
C LYS A 426 -12.85 -12.88 -40.81
N LEU A 427 -11.61 -13.28 -41.02
CA LEU A 427 -10.85 -12.99 -42.23
C LEU A 427 -10.42 -14.30 -42.88
N VAL A 428 -10.61 -14.41 -44.19
CA VAL A 428 -10.07 -15.51 -44.99
C VAL A 428 -8.93 -14.96 -45.83
N ILE A 429 -7.71 -15.40 -45.53
CA ILE A 429 -6.49 -14.91 -46.14
C ILE A 429 -5.87 -16.05 -46.95
N VAL A 430 -5.69 -15.83 -48.25
CA VAL A 430 -5.13 -16.83 -49.17
C VAL A 430 -3.72 -16.42 -49.56
N PHE A 431 -2.76 -17.30 -49.29
CA PHE A 431 -1.35 -17.10 -49.59
C PHE A 431 -0.93 -17.98 -50.76
N LYS A 432 -0.24 -17.40 -51.75
CA LYS A 432 0.53 -18.17 -52.74
C LYS A 432 1.97 -18.28 -52.24
N PRO A 433 2.55 -19.48 -52.11
CA PRO A 433 3.92 -19.63 -51.68
C PRO A 433 4.83 -19.02 -52.74
N ALA A 434 5.36 -17.82 -52.49
CA ALA A 434 6.27 -17.19 -53.45
C ALA A 434 7.62 -17.90 -53.45
N ARG A 435 8.14 -18.33 -52.28
CA ARG A 435 9.44 -19.02 -52.14
C ARG A 435 9.52 -19.83 -50.84
N GLY A 436 9.48 -21.17 -50.97
CA GLY A 436 10.04 -22.07 -49.97
C GLY A 436 9.03 -22.94 -49.20
N ASN A 437 9.54 -24.11 -48.82
CA ASN A 437 9.09 -25.26 -48.02
C ASN A 437 8.05 -25.08 -46.88
N TRP A 438 7.18 -24.06 -46.87
CA TRP A 438 6.24 -23.75 -45.79
C TRP A 438 5.26 -24.90 -45.47
N PHE A 439 5.01 -25.78 -46.45
CA PHE A 439 4.04 -26.89 -46.35
C PHE A 439 4.65 -28.29 -46.47
N GLY A 440 5.95 -28.40 -46.79
CA GLY A 440 6.58 -29.70 -47.04
C GLY A 440 7.01 -30.46 -45.78
N GLN A 441 7.13 -29.78 -44.64
CA GLN A 441 7.53 -30.40 -43.38
C GLN A 441 6.33 -30.51 -42.44
N GLN A 442 5.78 -31.72 -42.32
CA GLN A 442 4.73 -32.03 -41.35
C GLN A 442 5.17 -31.62 -39.93
N SER A 443 4.30 -30.87 -39.24
CA SER A 443 4.34 -30.59 -37.80
C SER A 443 5.22 -29.42 -37.31
N GLN A 444 5.50 -28.40 -38.12
CA GLN A 444 6.11 -27.17 -37.58
C GLN A 444 5.05 -26.28 -36.91
N LYS A 445 5.25 -25.93 -35.64
CA LYS A 445 4.43 -24.94 -34.92
C LYS A 445 4.64 -23.56 -35.55
N GLY A 446 3.57 -22.91 -35.97
CA GLY A 446 3.59 -21.55 -36.53
C GLY A 446 3.11 -20.50 -35.52
N GLN A 447 3.36 -19.23 -35.83
CA GLN A 447 2.74 -18.08 -35.21
C GLN A 447 2.25 -17.13 -36.29
N PHE A 448 0.97 -16.81 -36.25
CA PHE A 448 0.33 -15.82 -37.09
C PHE A 448 0.27 -14.51 -36.32
N SER A 449 0.59 -13.39 -36.98
CA SER A 449 0.44 -12.07 -36.41
C SER A 449 -0.37 -11.19 -37.34
N ILE A 450 -1.31 -10.43 -36.77
CA ILE A 450 -2.03 -9.35 -37.45
C ILE A 450 -1.68 -8.02 -36.79
N ILE A 451 -1.41 -7.01 -37.60
CA ILE A 451 -1.15 -5.63 -37.16
C ILE A 451 -2.15 -4.72 -37.86
N ASN A 452 -3.07 -4.12 -37.10
CA ASN A 452 -4.04 -3.15 -37.62
C ASN A 452 -3.34 -1.85 -38.07
N PRO A 453 -4.00 -1.00 -38.89
CA PRO A 453 -3.41 0.25 -39.39
C PRO A 453 -2.94 1.22 -38.31
N ASP A 454 -3.51 1.14 -37.12
CA ASP A 454 -3.12 1.91 -35.93
C ASP A 454 -1.88 1.34 -35.20
N GLY A 455 -1.27 0.27 -35.74
CA GLY A 455 -0.10 -0.39 -35.19
C GLY A 455 -0.41 -1.42 -34.10
N GLN A 456 -1.69 -1.63 -33.74
CA GLN A 456 -2.06 -2.62 -32.74
C GLN A 456 -1.87 -4.05 -33.28
N ARG A 457 -1.23 -4.91 -32.48
CA ARG A 457 -0.80 -6.24 -32.89
C ARG A 457 -1.43 -7.34 -32.04
N ALA A 458 -1.81 -8.45 -32.68
CA ALA A 458 -2.17 -9.69 -32.01
C ALA A 458 -1.46 -10.88 -32.66
N ASP A 459 -0.99 -11.78 -31.79
CA ASP A 459 -0.29 -13.00 -32.18
C ASP A 459 -1.07 -14.25 -31.79
N TRP A 460 -1.05 -15.27 -32.64
CA TRP A 460 -1.70 -16.55 -32.39
C TRP A 460 -0.83 -17.71 -32.84
N PRO A 461 -0.53 -18.70 -31.98
CA PRO A 461 0.18 -19.90 -32.38
C PRO A 461 -0.79 -20.88 -33.06
N PHE A 462 -0.36 -21.50 -34.16
CA PHE A 462 -1.19 -22.44 -34.91
C PHE A 462 -0.40 -23.68 -35.35
#